data_AF-A0A973YR04-F1
#
_entry.id   AF-A0A973YR04-F1
#
_cell.length_a   1.000
_cell.length_b   1.000
_cell.length_c   1.000
_cell.angle_alpha   90.00
_cell.angle_beta   90.00
_cell.angle_gamma   90.00
#
_symmetry.space_group_name_H-M   'P 1'
#
loop_
_entity.id
_entity.type
_entity.pdbx_description
1 polymer ?
#
loop_
_entity_poly.entity_id
_entity_poly.type
_entity_poly.pdbx_seq_one_letter_code
_entity_poly.pdbx_strand_id
1 'polypeptide(L)'
;MSAMWSRESSIDIDTSAARVWALFADVAGWPAWNAGIARIALHGPFHDGSVFSMQPPGMDAFDSTLVEVAPERGFTDETVFGDSVVRVRHAIAPRSPGRVRVVFRTEADGPEAARIGAAASADFNDVLQALKRQAEQSADGRHDFDFLHGAWQVRNRRLQRRLAGCTTWDTFDARVTCRPLLGGLANLETHETDWNGGYRGLALRLYAPHARRWSIHWANGDDGVLEPPVIGGFDGDVGVFEGEDLHAGRPVRARFTWTRLDAVHARWEQAFSADGGASWETNWVMDFARDA
;
A
#
# COMPACT_ATOMS: atom_id res chain seq x y z
N MET A 1 -5.83 44.75 -20.80
CA MET A 1 -6.22 43.55 -20.02
C MET A 1 -5.28 42.45 -20.49
N SER A 2 -4.30 42.03 -19.67
CA SER A 2 -3.49 40.86 -20.03
C SER A 2 -4.41 39.65 -20.07
N ALA A 3 -4.33 38.88 -21.15
CA ALA A 3 -5.17 37.71 -21.33
C ALA A 3 -4.73 36.63 -20.33
N MET A 4 -5.64 36.25 -19.44
CA MET A 4 -5.48 35.09 -18.55
C MET A 4 -5.43 33.82 -19.41
N TRP A 5 -4.39 33.02 -19.24
CA TRP A 5 -4.21 31.76 -19.94
C TRP A 5 -4.55 30.60 -19.00
N SER A 6 -5.23 29.56 -19.47
CA SER A 6 -5.52 28.38 -18.66
C SER A 6 -5.59 27.09 -19.48
N ARG A 7 -5.18 25.98 -18.87
CA ARG A 7 -5.35 24.63 -19.42
C ARG A 7 -5.62 23.63 -18.31
N GLU A 8 -6.38 22.58 -18.62
CA GLU A 8 -6.67 21.48 -17.72
C GLU A 8 -6.35 20.13 -18.37
N SER A 9 -5.91 19.17 -17.58
CA SER A 9 -5.78 17.76 -17.94
C SER A 9 -6.15 16.90 -16.74
N SER A 10 -6.68 15.71 -16.97
CA SER A 10 -7.14 14.87 -15.86
C SER A 10 -7.15 13.40 -16.21
N ILE A 11 -7.18 12.54 -15.19
CA ILE A 11 -7.23 11.08 -15.36
C ILE A 11 -7.99 10.42 -14.19
N ASP A 12 -8.65 9.28 -14.46
CA ASP A 12 -9.20 8.44 -13.39
C ASP A 12 -8.15 7.42 -12.94
N ILE A 13 -8.02 7.25 -11.63
CA ILE A 13 -7.08 6.34 -10.98
C ILE A 13 -7.86 5.44 -10.03
N ASP A 14 -7.66 4.14 -10.14
CA ASP A 14 -8.30 3.10 -9.33
C ASP A 14 -7.54 2.94 -8.01
N THR A 15 -7.67 3.94 -7.14
CA THR A 15 -7.07 3.97 -5.80
C THR A 15 -7.84 4.92 -4.86
N SER A 16 -7.43 5.01 -3.59
CA SER A 16 -7.99 5.96 -2.62
C SER A 16 -7.38 7.36 -2.75
N ALA A 17 -8.10 8.38 -2.27
CA ALA A 17 -7.58 9.75 -2.22
C ALA A 17 -6.31 9.86 -1.35
N ALA A 18 -6.30 9.18 -0.21
CA ALA A 18 -5.14 9.05 0.67
C ALA A 18 -3.89 8.53 -0.05
N ARG A 19 -4.03 7.56 -0.97
CA ARG A 19 -2.88 7.02 -1.73
C ARG A 19 -2.30 8.04 -2.70
N VAL A 20 -3.15 8.75 -3.44
CA VAL A 20 -2.68 9.82 -4.33
C VAL A 20 -2.05 10.95 -3.51
N TRP A 21 -2.65 11.31 -2.38
CA TRP A 21 -2.12 12.32 -1.47
C TRP A 21 -0.73 11.97 -0.94
N ALA A 22 -0.50 10.71 -0.55
CA ALA A 22 0.81 10.26 -0.10
C ALA A 22 1.89 10.46 -1.18
N LEU A 23 1.56 10.26 -2.46
CA LEU A 23 2.47 10.51 -3.57
C LEU A 23 2.71 12.00 -3.81
N PHE A 24 1.70 12.85 -3.62
CA PHE A 24 1.86 14.31 -3.71
C PHE A 24 2.69 14.88 -2.56
N ALA A 25 2.41 14.47 -1.32
CA ALA A 25 3.13 14.96 -0.15
C ALA A 25 4.59 14.48 -0.09
N ASP A 26 4.92 13.34 -0.71
CA ASP A 26 6.29 12.84 -0.84
C ASP A 26 7.05 13.52 -1.99
N VAL A 27 7.36 14.81 -1.82
CA VAL A 27 8.06 15.64 -2.81
C VAL A 27 9.40 15.04 -3.22
N ALA A 28 10.16 14.47 -2.27
CA ALA A 28 11.45 13.86 -2.54
C ALA A 28 11.34 12.61 -3.44
N GLY A 29 10.19 11.93 -3.42
CA GLY A 29 9.88 10.78 -4.26
C GLY A 29 9.43 11.11 -5.68
N TRP A 30 9.11 12.38 -6.00
CA TRP A 30 8.60 12.78 -7.32
C TRP A 30 9.51 12.36 -8.50
N PRO A 31 10.85 12.48 -8.45
CA PRO A 31 11.72 12.07 -9.57
C PRO A 31 11.62 10.58 -9.94
N ALA A 32 11.12 9.73 -9.03
CA ALA A 32 10.97 8.30 -9.30
C ALA A 32 9.84 7.97 -10.28
N TRP A 33 8.86 8.88 -10.44
CA TRP A 33 7.70 8.67 -11.30
C TRP A 33 7.40 9.85 -12.24
N ASN A 34 7.88 11.06 -11.95
CA ASN A 34 7.72 12.22 -12.82
C ASN A 34 9.01 12.52 -13.60
N ALA A 35 9.03 12.15 -14.88
CA ALA A 35 10.17 12.37 -15.76
C ALA A 35 10.48 13.86 -16.04
N GLY A 36 9.52 14.75 -15.79
CA GLY A 36 9.70 16.21 -15.89
C GLY A 36 10.54 16.81 -14.76
N ILE A 37 10.97 16.01 -13.78
CA ILE A 37 11.71 16.48 -12.59
C ILE A 37 13.04 15.73 -12.49
N ALA A 38 14.14 16.45 -12.71
CA ALA A 38 15.49 15.91 -12.52
C ALA A 38 15.95 16.02 -11.06
N ARG A 39 15.63 17.12 -10.38
CA ARG A 39 15.90 17.33 -8.96
C ARG A 39 14.77 18.12 -8.32
N ILE A 40 14.51 17.85 -7.05
CA ILE A 40 13.55 18.61 -6.26
C ILE A 40 13.94 18.58 -4.77
N ALA A 41 13.65 19.66 -4.07
CA ALA A 41 13.83 19.75 -2.62
C ALA A 41 12.72 20.61 -2.02
N LEU A 42 12.00 20.05 -1.05
CA LEU A 42 11.03 20.79 -0.23
C LEU A 42 11.76 21.41 0.96
N HIS A 43 11.54 22.70 1.21
CA HIS A 43 12.15 23.45 2.31
C HIS A 43 11.20 23.48 3.51
N GLY A 44 11.23 22.40 4.30
CA GLY A 44 10.37 22.23 5.48
C GLY A 44 9.22 21.24 5.27
N PRO A 45 8.13 21.33 6.05
CA PRO A 45 6.99 20.43 5.90
C PRO A 45 6.11 20.80 4.70
N PHE A 46 5.28 19.88 4.23
CA PHE A 46 4.35 20.13 3.13
C PHE A 46 3.06 20.82 3.63
N HIS A 47 3.03 22.16 3.62
CA HIS A 47 1.89 22.98 4.06
C HIS A 47 1.84 24.33 3.33
N ASP A 48 0.79 25.12 3.57
CA ASP A 48 0.64 26.47 3.00
C ASP A 48 1.85 27.36 3.32
N GLY A 49 2.40 28.00 2.29
CA GLY A 49 3.57 28.87 2.36
C GLY A 49 4.92 28.15 2.24
N SER A 50 4.94 26.81 2.21
CA SER A 50 6.20 26.07 2.00
C SER A 50 6.72 26.30 0.59
N VAL A 51 8.04 26.40 0.48
CA VAL A 51 8.74 26.57 -0.80
C VAL A 51 9.41 25.26 -1.17
N PHE A 52 9.39 24.90 -2.45
CA PHE A 52 10.23 23.84 -2.98
C PHE A 52 11.02 24.36 -4.18
N SER A 53 12.27 23.92 -4.29
CA SER A 53 13.11 24.16 -5.46
C SER A 53 12.96 22.97 -6.41
N MET A 54 12.62 23.23 -7.67
CA MET A 54 12.45 22.22 -8.70
C MET A 54 13.39 22.48 -9.87
N GLN A 55 13.99 21.42 -10.40
CA GLN A 55 14.84 21.47 -11.58
C GLN A 55 14.33 20.46 -12.62
N PRO A 56 13.75 20.94 -13.72
CA PRO A 56 13.47 20.09 -14.87
C PRO A 56 14.76 19.64 -15.60
N PRO A 57 14.74 18.52 -16.34
CA PRO A 57 15.88 18.08 -17.14
C PRO A 57 16.36 19.16 -18.13
N GLY A 58 17.64 19.51 -18.05
CA GLY A 58 18.26 20.48 -18.96
C GLY A 58 17.88 21.94 -18.73
N MET A 59 17.19 22.25 -17.62
CA MET A 59 16.82 23.61 -17.23
C MET A 59 17.47 24.01 -15.91
N ASP A 60 17.53 25.32 -15.67
CA ASP A 60 17.90 25.87 -14.36
C ASP A 60 16.80 25.58 -13.34
N ALA A 61 17.21 25.46 -12.08
CA ALA A 61 16.27 25.31 -10.97
C ALA A 61 15.50 26.61 -10.73
N PHE A 62 14.25 26.48 -10.31
CA PHE A 62 13.41 27.60 -9.86
C PHE A 62 12.62 27.19 -8.62
N ASP A 63 12.16 28.21 -7.89
CA ASP A 63 11.40 28.02 -6.67
C ASP A 63 9.91 28.22 -6.91
N SER A 64 9.12 27.35 -6.30
CA SER A 64 7.66 27.40 -6.31
C SER A 64 7.15 27.41 -4.87
N THR A 65 6.05 28.12 -4.61
CA THR A 65 5.44 28.22 -3.29
C THR A 65 4.12 27.45 -3.28
N LEU A 66 3.88 26.62 -2.27
CA LEU A 66 2.57 26.00 -2.03
C LEU A 66 1.62 27.07 -1.48
N VAL A 67 0.66 27.50 -2.29
CA VAL A 67 -0.30 28.56 -1.91
C VAL A 67 -1.61 28.02 -1.34
N GLU A 68 -1.89 26.73 -1.56
CA GLU A 68 -3.03 26.03 -0.97
C GLU A 68 -2.68 24.54 -0.83
N VAL A 69 -2.87 23.97 0.36
CA VAL A 69 -2.61 22.58 0.70
C VAL A 69 -3.81 22.03 1.45
N ALA A 70 -4.52 21.10 0.82
CA ALA A 70 -5.70 20.48 1.38
C ALA A 70 -5.52 18.95 1.37
N PRO A 71 -5.17 18.33 2.53
CA PRO A 71 -4.97 16.89 2.61
C PRO A 71 -6.08 16.08 1.97
N GLU A 72 -5.68 15.10 1.16
CA GLU A 72 -6.56 14.22 0.35
C GLU A 72 -7.48 14.91 -0.66
N ARG A 73 -7.41 16.24 -0.79
CA ARG A 73 -8.15 17.02 -1.80
C ARG A 73 -7.24 17.64 -2.86
N GLY A 74 -5.98 17.91 -2.55
CA GLY A 74 -5.03 18.48 -3.49
C GLY A 74 -4.17 19.60 -2.95
N PHE A 75 -3.37 20.20 -3.83
CA PHE A 75 -2.59 21.39 -3.53
C PHE A 75 -2.47 22.30 -4.75
N THR A 76 -2.07 23.54 -4.55
CA THR A 76 -1.75 24.51 -5.60
C THR A 76 -0.36 25.06 -5.35
N ASP A 77 0.51 25.02 -6.34
CA ASP A 77 1.78 25.73 -6.34
C ASP A 77 1.74 26.97 -7.23
N GLU A 78 2.49 28.00 -6.85
CA GLU A 78 2.66 29.25 -7.57
C GLU A 78 4.15 29.49 -7.86
N THR A 79 4.47 29.85 -9.10
CA THR A 79 5.82 30.19 -9.54
C THR A 79 5.80 31.56 -10.23
N VAL A 80 6.73 32.42 -9.87
CA VAL A 80 6.85 33.79 -10.42
C VAL A 80 8.01 33.85 -11.41
N PHE A 81 7.74 34.32 -12.63
CA PHE A 81 8.71 34.51 -13.71
C PHE A 81 8.70 35.97 -14.18
N GLY A 82 9.55 36.80 -13.57
CA GLY A 82 9.54 38.24 -13.82
C GLY A 82 8.19 38.86 -13.44
N ASP A 83 7.52 39.51 -14.40
CA ASP A 83 6.19 40.11 -14.22
C ASP A 83 5.03 39.14 -14.51
N SER A 84 5.32 37.85 -14.73
CA SER A 84 4.31 36.82 -14.99
C SER A 84 4.26 35.79 -13.87
N VAL A 85 3.08 35.24 -13.61
CA VAL A 85 2.84 34.24 -12.57
C VAL A 85 2.16 33.03 -13.19
N VAL A 86 2.57 31.83 -12.79
CA VAL A 86 1.89 30.58 -13.13
C VAL A 86 1.46 29.87 -11.85
N ARG A 87 0.23 29.38 -11.83
CA ARG A 87 -0.33 28.55 -10.76
C ARG A 87 -0.69 27.19 -11.32
N VAL A 88 -0.28 26.13 -10.65
CA VAL A 88 -0.66 24.76 -11.00
C VAL A 88 -1.43 24.14 -9.84
N ARG A 89 -2.71 23.87 -10.09
CA ARG A 89 -3.59 23.19 -9.14
C ARG A 89 -3.63 21.70 -9.42
N HIS A 90 -3.35 20.92 -8.40
CA HIS A 90 -3.35 19.46 -8.37
C HIS A 90 -4.53 18.99 -7.51
N ALA A 91 -5.70 18.72 -8.10
CA ALA A 91 -6.90 18.34 -7.36
C ALA A 91 -7.17 16.83 -7.39
N ILE A 92 -7.68 16.30 -6.29
CA ILE A 92 -8.13 14.91 -6.11
C ILE A 92 -9.64 14.95 -5.86
N ALA A 93 -10.42 14.40 -6.78
CA ALA A 93 -11.88 14.34 -6.68
C ALA A 93 -12.35 12.88 -6.54
N PRO A 94 -12.99 12.49 -5.42
CA PRO A 94 -13.58 11.16 -5.29
C PRO A 94 -14.59 10.86 -6.41
N ARG A 95 -14.58 9.64 -6.95
CA ARG A 95 -15.57 9.16 -7.93
C ARG A 95 -16.44 8.06 -7.35
N SER A 96 -15.82 7.08 -6.73
CA SER A 96 -16.46 5.96 -6.02
C SER A 96 -15.48 5.41 -4.97
N PRO A 97 -15.89 4.51 -4.07
CA PRO A 97 -14.94 3.80 -3.22
C PRO A 97 -13.83 3.17 -4.07
N GLY A 98 -12.57 3.40 -3.69
CA GLY A 98 -11.39 2.90 -4.41
C GLY A 98 -11.14 3.53 -5.78
N ARG A 99 -11.76 4.68 -6.12
CA ARG A 99 -11.53 5.37 -7.38
C ARG A 99 -11.61 6.89 -7.25
N VAL A 100 -10.62 7.59 -7.79
CA VAL A 100 -10.53 9.06 -7.80
C VAL A 100 -10.28 9.59 -9.20
N ARG A 101 -10.63 10.85 -9.43
CA ARG A 101 -10.14 11.64 -10.57
C ARG A 101 -9.11 12.64 -10.09
N VAL A 102 -7.94 12.61 -10.70
CA VAL A 102 -6.91 13.63 -10.51
C VAL A 102 -7.01 14.66 -11.63
N VAL A 103 -6.98 15.95 -11.29
CA VAL A 103 -7.09 17.07 -12.22
C VAL A 103 -5.91 18.01 -12.01
N PHE A 104 -5.14 18.24 -13.07
CA PHE A 104 -4.12 19.29 -13.12
C PHE A 104 -4.66 20.46 -13.91
N ARG A 105 -4.69 21.64 -13.30
CA ARG A 105 -5.12 22.88 -13.94
C ARG A 105 -4.03 23.92 -13.80
N THR A 106 -3.55 24.45 -14.93
CA THR A 106 -2.60 25.55 -14.96
C THR A 106 -3.33 26.84 -15.30
N GLU A 107 -3.03 27.89 -14.57
CA GLU A 107 -3.45 29.26 -14.85
C GLU A 107 -2.21 30.15 -14.88
N ALA A 108 -2.13 31.06 -15.84
CA ALA A 108 -1.03 31.99 -15.93
C ALA A 108 -1.52 33.41 -16.23
N ASP A 109 -0.87 34.36 -15.57
CA ASP A 109 -1.13 35.80 -15.64
C ASP A 109 0.15 36.55 -16.01
N GLY A 110 0.00 37.70 -16.67
CA GLY A 110 1.13 38.58 -17.04
C GLY A 110 1.51 38.54 -18.52
N PRO A 111 2.56 39.27 -18.93
CA PRO A 111 2.95 39.43 -20.33
C PRO A 111 3.32 38.11 -21.02
N GLU A 112 3.89 37.15 -20.28
CA GLU A 112 4.37 35.86 -20.83
C GLU A 112 3.41 34.70 -20.53
N ALA A 113 2.19 34.98 -20.02
CA ALA A 113 1.23 34.00 -19.53
C ALA A 113 1.02 32.80 -20.48
N ALA A 114 0.81 33.09 -21.77
CA ALA A 114 0.58 32.04 -22.75
C ALA A 114 1.79 31.11 -22.95
N ARG A 115 3.02 31.66 -22.93
CA ARG A 115 4.25 30.89 -23.12
C ARG A 115 4.56 30.06 -21.89
N ILE A 116 4.53 30.66 -20.69
CA ILE A 116 4.87 29.95 -19.45
C ILE A 116 3.81 28.91 -19.10
N GLY A 117 2.52 29.22 -19.30
CA GLY A 117 1.43 28.28 -19.04
C GLY A 117 1.47 27.09 -20.01
N ALA A 118 1.72 27.34 -21.30
CA ALA A 118 1.89 26.26 -22.27
C ALA A 118 3.09 25.36 -21.93
N ALA A 119 4.22 25.95 -21.52
CA ALA A 119 5.40 25.20 -21.10
C ALA A 119 5.15 24.37 -19.83
N ALA A 120 4.56 24.99 -18.80
CA ALA A 120 4.29 24.34 -17.51
C ALA A 120 3.28 23.18 -17.61
N SER A 121 2.45 23.14 -18.66
CA SER A 121 1.43 22.11 -18.86
C SER A 121 1.75 21.12 -19.99
N ALA A 122 2.91 21.26 -20.65
CA ALA A 122 3.22 20.54 -21.88
C ALA A 122 3.17 19.00 -21.71
N ASP A 123 3.61 18.51 -20.55
CA ASP A 123 3.78 17.09 -20.22
C ASP A 123 2.71 16.54 -19.27
N PHE A 124 1.68 17.32 -18.92
CA PHE A 124 0.68 16.93 -17.91
C PHE A 124 0.03 15.56 -18.14
N ASN A 125 -0.25 15.21 -19.40
CA ASN A 125 -0.81 13.90 -19.70
C ASN A 125 0.17 12.77 -19.34
N ASP A 126 1.46 12.93 -19.61
CA ASP A 126 2.47 11.92 -19.30
C ASP A 126 2.70 11.82 -17.79
N VAL A 127 2.73 12.96 -17.09
CA VAL A 127 2.82 13.02 -15.62
C VAL A 127 1.61 12.35 -14.96
N LEU A 128 0.39 12.64 -15.42
CA LEU A 128 -0.84 12.02 -14.92
C LEU A 128 -0.85 10.50 -15.18
N GLN A 129 -0.36 10.05 -16.33
CA GLN A 129 -0.22 8.62 -16.63
C GLN A 129 0.82 7.93 -15.73
N ALA A 130 1.93 8.60 -15.44
CA ALA A 130 2.94 8.05 -14.54
C ALA A 130 2.45 8.00 -13.08
N LEU A 131 1.77 9.05 -12.62
CA LEU A 131 1.08 9.07 -11.33
C LEU A 131 0.07 7.93 -11.23
N LYS A 132 -0.76 7.72 -12.27
CA LYS A 132 -1.71 6.60 -12.31
C LYS A 132 -1.00 5.26 -12.13
N ARG A 133 0.07 4.99 -12.90
CA ARG A 133 0.84 3.75 -12.77
C ARG A 133 1.39 3.58 -11.35
N GLN A 134 2.00 4.63 -10.79
CA GLN A 134 2.60 4.58 -9.45
C GLN A 134 1.55 4.36 -8.34
N ALA A 135 0.41 5.02 -8.47
CA ALA A 135 -0.68 4.93 -7.52
C ALA A 135 -1.36 3.56 -7.56
N GLU A 136 -1.55 2.99 -8.76
CA GLU A 136 -2.22 1.69 -8.95
C GLU A 136 -1.30 0.49 -8.70
N GLN A 137 0.00 0.61 -8.94
CA GLN A 137 0.97 -0.47 -8.66
C GLN A 137 1.01 -0.86 -7.19
N SER A 138 0.96 0.12 -6.28
CA SER A 138 0.88 -0.17 -4.85
C SER A 138 -0.54 -0.47 -4.37
N ALA A 139 -1.57 -0.12 -5.16
CA ALA A 139 -2.96 -0.31 -4.78
C ALA A 139 -3.58 -1.62 -5.32
N ASP A 140 -2.89 -2.36 -6.18
CA ASP A 140 -3.44 -3.63 -6.66
C ASP A 140 -3.38 -4.74 -5.61
N GLY A 141 -2.55 -4.60 -4.57
CA GLY A 141 -2.46 -5.54 -3.44
C GLY A 141 -1.28 -6.52 -3.54
N ARG A 142 -0.48 -6.48 -4.61
CA ARG A 142 0.70 -7.38 -4.76
C ARG A 142 1.80 -7.17 -3.72
N HIS A 143 1.75 -6.05 -2.99
CA HIS A 143 2.72 -5.69 -1.94
C HIS A 143 2.14 -5.86 -0.53
N ASP A 144 0.93 -6.43 -0.42
CA ASP A 144 0.21 -6.58 0.84
C ASP A 144 0.97 -7.40 1.89
N PHE A 145 1.94 -8.23 1.52
CA PHE A 145 2.75 -9.02 2.46
C PHE A 145 4.18 -8.52 2.61
N ASP A 146 4.55 -7.39 2.01
CA ASP A 146 5.93 -6.90 2.02
C ASP A 146 6.46 -6.62 3.43
N PHE A 147 5.56 -6.20 4.34
CA PHE A 147 5.89 -6.00 5.75
C PHE A 147 6.48 -7.25 6.41
N LEU A 148 6.13 -8.45 5.94
CA LEU A 148 6.51 -9.72 6.53
C LEU A 148 7.93 -10.16 6.13
N HIS A 149 8.51 -9.60 5.06
CA HIS A 149 9.81 -10.01 4.54
C HIS A 149 10.95 -9.90 5.57
N GLY A 150 11.85 -10.89 5.61
CA GLY A 150 12.94 -11.00 6.59
C GLY A 150 12.58 -11.87 7.79
N ALA A 151 13.33 -11.72 8.88
CA ALA A 151 13.22 -12.55 10.07
C ALA A 151 12.34 -11.89 11.15
N TRP A 152 11.65 -12.75 11.91
CA TRP A 152 10.73 -12.39 12.99
C TRP A 152 10.83 -13.37 14.15
N GLN A 153 10.67 -12.85 15.37
CA GLN A 153 10.34 -13.65 16.54
C GLN A 153 8.82 -13.70 16.69
N VAL A 154 8.28 -14.87 17.05
CA VAL A 154 6.83 -15.07 17.14
C VAL A 154 6.46 -15.71 18.46
N ARG A 155 5.57 -15.05 19.20
CA ARG A 155 4.90 -15.62 20.39
C ARG A 155 3.58 -16.24 19.96
N ASN A 156 3.48 -17.55 20.08
CA ASN A 156 2.29 -18.33 19.74
C ASN A 156 1.39 -18.53 20.96
N ARG A 157 0.09 -18.44 20.76
CA ARG A 157 -0.95 -18.98 21.65
C ARG A 157 -1.88 -19.86 20.83
N ARG A 158 -1.95 -21.16 21.12
CA ARG A 158 -2.78 -22.13 20.40
C ARG A 158 -3.71 -22.88 21.36
N LEU A 159 -4.99 -23.03 21.01
CA LEU A 159 -5.92 -23.84 21.81
C LEU A 159 -5.49 -25.30 21.84
N GLN A 160 -5.57 -25.91 23.03
CA GLN A 160 -5.26 -27.34 23.19
C GLN A 160 -6.24 -28.24 22.44
N ARG A 161 -7.52 -27.85 22.37
CA ARG A 161 -8.56 -28.53 21.59
C ARG A 161 -9.40 -27.50 20.85
N ARG A 162 -9.65 -27.72 19.56
CA ARG A 162 -10.44 -26.84 18.71
C ARG A 162 -11.87 -27.37 18.58
N LEU A 163 -12.84 -26.47 18.50
CA LEU A 163 -14.27 -26.73 18.34
C LEU A 163 -14.85 -27.64 19.45
N ALA A 164 -14.35 -27.46 20.67
CA ALA A 164 -14.68 -28.29 21.83
C ALA A 164 -15.03 -27.45 23.08
N GLY A 165 -15.27 -26.15 22.91
CA GLY A 165 -15.47 -25.21 24.03
C GLY A 165 -14.22 -25.07 24.92
N CYS A 166 -13.04 -25.32 24.36
CA CYS A 166 -11.78 -25.25 25.10
C CYS A 166 -11.38 -23.80 25.32
N THR A 167 -10.94 -23.48 26.53
CA THR A 167 -10.42 -22.15 26.90
C THR A 167 -8.97 -22.21 27.36
N THR A 168 -8.32 -23.36 27.23
CA THR A 168 -6.94 -23.60 27.64
C THR A 168 -6.00 -23.47 26.44
N TRP A 169 -4.97 -22.65 26.60
CA TRP A 169 -4.04 -22.27 25.53
C TRP A 169 -2.63 -22.75 25.86
N ASP A 170 -1.98 -23.40 24.91
CA ASP A 170 -0.54 -23.60 24.92
C ASP A 170 0.13 -22.33 24.42
N THR A 171 1.27 -21.98 25.03
CA THR A 171 2.05 -20.80 24.64
C THR A 171 3.50 -21.20 24.38
N PHE A 172 4.05 -20.78 23.25
CA PHE A 172 5.41 -21.13 22.84
C PHE A 172 6.01 -20.10 21.88
N ASP A 173 7.32 -20.15 21.71
CA ASP A 173 8.06 -19.24 20.84
C ASP A 173 8.46 -19.93 19.54
N ALA A 174 8.54 -19.15 18.47
CA ALA A 174 8.97 -19.60 17.16
C ALA A 174 9.78 -18.53 16.44
N ARG A 175 10.54 -18.94 15.45
CA ARG A 175 11.20 -18.07 14.48
C ARG A 175 10.51 -18.19 13.15
N VAL A 176 10.20 -17.05 12.55
CA VAL A 176 9.67 -16.97 11.19
C VAL A 176 10.67 -16.25 10.29
N THR A 177 10.86 -16.74 9.07
CA THR A 177 11.56 -15.99 8.01
C THR A 177 10.71 -16.00 6.76
N CYS A 178 10.47 -14.83 6.17
CA CYS A 178 9.72 -14.69 4.93
C CYS A 178 10.61 -14.09 3.84
N ARG A 179 10.53 -14.60 2.60
CA ARG A 179 11.24 -14.03 1.46
C ARG A 179 10.32 -13.84 0.26
N PRO A 180 10.45 -12.73 -0.48
CA PRO A 180 9.71 -12.53 -1.71
C PRO A 180 10.15 -13.52 -2.79
N LEU A 181 9.23 -13.83 -3.68
CA LEU A 181 9.40 -14.70 -4.84
C LEU A 181 8.72 -14.06 -6.06
N LEU A 182 9.10 -14.52 -7.26
CA LEU A 182 8.42 -14.20 -8.52
C LEU A 182 8.18 -12.69 -8.75
N GLY A 183 9.13 -11.84 -8.37
CA GLY A 183 9.01 -10.39 -8.56
C GLY A 183 7.86 -9.74 -7.79
N GLY A 184 7.52 -10.26 -6.60
CA GLY A 184 6.45 -9.75 -5.75
C GLY A 184 5.10 -10.48 -5.91
N LEU A 185 5.00 -11.42 -6.86
CA LEU A 185 3.78 -12.22 -7.03
C LEU A 185 3.66 -13.39 -6.07
N ALA A 186 4.67 -13.62 -5.24
CA ALA A 186 4.67 -14.68 -4.24
C ALA A 186 5.60 -14.36 -3.07
N ASN A 187 5.39 -15.03 -1.95
CA ASN A 187 6.40 -15.13 -0.89
C ASN A 187 6.39 -16.53 -0.27
N LEU A 188 7.53 -16.91 0.31
CA LEU A 188 7.67 -18.15 1.06
C LEU A 188 8.10 -17.80 2.48
N GLU A 189 7.33 -18.28 3.43
CA GLU A 189 7.59 -18.19 4.85
C GLU A 189 7.99 -19.56 5.40
N THR A 190 9.01 -19.59 6.25
CA THR A 190 9.37 -20.75 7.06
C THR A 190 9.12 -20.45 8.53
N HIS A 191 8.46 -21.36 9.24
CA HIS A 191 8.16 -21.27 10.66
C HIS A 191 8.87 -22.42 11.38
N GLU A 192 9.70 -22.10 12.38
CA GLU A 192 10.48 -23.08 13.14
C GLU A 192 10.29 -22.85 14.64
N THR A 193 10.05 -23.92 15.40
CA THR A 193 9.94 -23.88 16.86
C THR A 193 10.54 -25.14 17.46
N ASP A 194 11.08 -25.05 18.67
CA ASP A 194 11.52 -26.21 19.47
C ASP A 194 10.38 -26.79 20.34
N TRP A 195 9.20 -26.17 20.30
CA TRP A 195 8.04 -26.63 21.07
C TRP A 195 7.61 -28.05 20.66
N ASN A 196 7.21 -28.84 21.65
CA ASN A 196 6.71 -30.21 21.49
C ASN A 196 7.64 -31.15 20.68
N GLY A 197 8.96 -31.04 20.89
CA GLY A 197 9.95 -31.89 20.20
C GLY A 197 10.48 -31.31 18.89
N GLY A 198 10.10 -30.08 18.57
CA GLY A 198 10.54 -29.39 17.37
C GLY A 198 9.52 -29.52 16.23
N TYR A 199 9.24 -28.42 15.56
CA TYR A 199 8.33 -28.38 14.43
C TYR A 199 8.81 -27.38 13.38
N ARG A 200 8.65 -27.76 12.11
CA ARG A 200 8.88 -26.88 10.97
C ARG A 200 7.65 -26.88 10.08
N GLY A 201 7.23 -25.69 9.66
CA GLY A 201 6.18 -25.50 8.69
C GLY A 201 6.57 -24.44 7.68
N LEU A 202 5.83 -24.35 6.58
CA LEU A 202 5.99 -23.27 5.61
C LEU A 202 4.64 -22.75 5.15
N ALA A 203 4.59 -21.45 4.84
CA ALA A 203 3.48 -20.84 4.14
C ALA A 203 3.95 -20.36 2.76
N LEU A 204 3.30 -20.85 1.70
CA LEU A 204 3.44 -20.33 0.34
C LEU A 204 2.27 -19.39 0.06
N ARG A 205 2.57 -18.13 -0.26
CA ARG A 205 1.56 -17.15 -0.65
C ARG A 205 1.71 -16.81 -2.13
N LEU A 206 0.61 -16.83 -2.87
CA LEU A 206 0.57 -16.50 -4.30
C LEU A 206 -0.44 -15.39 -4.55
N TYR A 207 -0.05 -14.37 -5.29
CA TYR A 207 -0.92 -13.26 -5.68
C TYR A 207 -1.45 -13.49 -7.09
N ALA A 208 -2.76 -13.31 -7.26
CA ALA A 208 -3.46 -13.42 -8.54
C ALA A 208 -3.82 -12.01 -9.07
N PRO A 209 -3.04 -11.43 -10.01
CA PRO A 209 -3.23 -10.02 -10.43
C PRO A 209 -4.61 -9.73 -11.03
N HIS A 210 -5.20 -10.71 -11.72
CA HIS A 210 -6.52 -10.56 -12.33
C HIS A 210 -7.65 -10.51 -11.30
N ALA A 211 -7.50 -11.22 -10.17
CA ALA A 211 -8.49 -11.29 -9.10
C ALA A 211 -8.22 -10.27 -7.98
N ARG A 212 -7.01 -9.72 -7.91
CA ARG A 212 -6.53 -8.89 -6.79
C ARG A 212 -6.75 -9.61 -5.45
N ARG A 213 -6.28 -10.85 -5.38
CA ARG A 213 -6.40 -11.73 -4.23
C ARG A 213 -5.11 -12.50 -4.02
N TRP A 214 -4.81 -12.81 -2.76
CA TRP A 214 -3.80 -13.78 -2.39
C TRP A 214 -4.45 -15.11 -2.03
N SER A 215 -3.77 -16.21 -2.37
CA SER A 215 -3.95 -17.50 -1.74
C SER A 215 -2.81 -17.75 -0.75
N ILE A 216 -3.12 -18.36 0.39
CA ILE A 216 -2.15 -18.78 1.40
C ILE A 216 -2.28 -20.29 1.56
N HIS A 217 -1.23 -21.01 1.22
CA HIS A 217 -1.12 -22.45 1.41
C HIS A 217 -0.16 -22.76 2.55
N TRP A 218 -0.57 -23.63 3.47
CA TRP A 218 0.30 -24.14 4.53
C TRP A 218 0.84 -25.52 4.16
N ALA A 219 2.03 -25.86 4.65
CA ALA A 219 2.52 -27.23 4.63
C ALA A 219 3.22 -27.56 5.95
N ASN A 220 2.90 -28.73 6.51
CA ASN A 220 3.54 -29.26 7.70
C ASN A 220 4.82 -30.02 7.32
N GLY A 221 5.89 -29.84 8.09
CA GLY A 221 7.14 -30.57 7.88
C GLY A 221 7.03 -32.08 8.10
N ASP A 222 5.99 -32.53 8.82
CA ASP A 222 5.82 -33.94 9.21
C ASP A 222 5.20 -34.80 8.09
N ASP A 223 4.42 -34.20 7.18
CA ASP A 223 3.76 -34.89 6.07
C ASP A 223 4.14 -34.35 4.69
N GLY A 224 4.68 -33.12 4.61
CA GLY A 224 5.08 -32.46 3.37
C GLY A 224 3.91 -32.11 2.45
N VAL A 225 2.67 -32.13 2.94
CA VAL A 225 1.48 -31.88 2.14
C VAL A 225 1.20 -30.38 2.07
N LEU A 226 1.00 -29.86 0.86
CA LEU A 226 0.51 -28.50 0.66
C LEU A 226 -1.02 -28.49 0.81
N GLU A 227 -1.50 -27.89 1.89
CA GLU A 227 -2.91 -27.85 2.27
C GLU A 227 -3.74 -26.96 1.31
N PRO A 228 -5.09 -27.17 1.26
CA PRO A 228 -5.99 -26.26 0.57
C PRO A 228 -5.79 -24.80 1.01
N PRO A 229 -5.89 -23.83 0.08
CA PRO A 229 -5.62 -22.45 0.43
C PRO A 229 -6.79 -21.81 1.17
N VAL A 230 -6.45 -20.82 1.99
CA VAL A 230 -7.36 -19.70 2.25
C VAL A 230 -7.10 -18.60 1.22
N ILE A 231 -8.16 -17.90 0.79
CA ILE A 231 -8.11 -16.87 -0.25
C ILE A 231 -8.67 -15.55 0.30
N GLY A 232 -8.03 -14.44 -0.02
CA GLY A 232 -8.39 -13.13 0.54
C GLY A 232 -7.51 -11.98 0.08
N GLY A 233 -7.50 -10.91 0.84
CA GLY A 233 -6.71 -9.70 0.58
C GLY A 233 -6.75 -8.75 1.76
N PHE A 234 -6.01 -7.65 1.66
CA PHE A 234 -6.02 -6.60 2.69
C PHE A 234 -7.01 -5.48 2.38
N ASP A 235 -7.58 -4.94 3.44
CA ASP A 235 -8.23 -3.63 3.48
C ASP A 235 -7.48 -2.80 4.55
N GLY A 236 -6.63 -1.89 4.07
CA GLY A 236 -5.66 -1.18 4.91
C GLY A 236 -4.68 -2.14 5.62
N ASP A 237 -4.71 -2.11 6.95
CA ASP A 237 -3.81 -2.88 7.80
C ASP A 237 -4.33 -4.27 8.18
N VAL A 238 -5.57 -4.60 7.80
CA VAL A 238 -6.20 -5.87 8.12
C VAL A 238 -6.40 -6.70 6.87
N GLY A 239 -5.87 -7.93 6.87
CA GLY A 239 -6.06 -8.91 5.81
C GLY A 239 -6.92 -10.07 6.29
N VAL A 240 -8.00 -10.39 5.55
CA VAL A 240 -8.88 -11.53 5.88
C VAL A 240 -8.85 -12.53 4.73
N PHE A 241 -8.57 -13.79 5.07
CA PHE A 241 -8.45 -14.90 4.12
C PHE A 241 -9.29 -16.06 4.60
N GLU A 242 -10.14 -16.62 3.73
CA GLU A 242 -11.04 -17.71 4.09
C GLU A 242 -10.94 -18.88 3.10
N GLY A 243 -11.14 -20.09 3.60
CA GLY A 243 -11.06 -21.32 2.81
C GLY A 243 -11.79 -22.48 3.49
N GLU A 244 -11.93 -23.58 2.76
CA GLU A 244 -12.43 -24.84 3.30
C GLU A 244 -11.25 -25.67 3.83
N ASP A 245 -11.48 -26.37 4.94
CA ASP A 245 -10.47 -27.21 5.59
C ASP A 245 -11.15 -28.41 6.29
N LEU A 246 -10.34 -29.35 6.80
CA LEU A 246 -10.79 -30.50 7.58
C LEU A 246 -10.19 -30.45 8.99
N HIS A 247 -11.04 -30.39 10.01
CA HIS A 247 -10.62 -30.59 11.39
C HIS A 247 -11.10 -31.95 11.89
N ALA A 248 -10.16 -32.85 12.22
CA ALA A 248 -10.44 -34.23 12.63
C ALA A 248 -11.38 -34.97 11.66
N GLY A 249 -11.15 -34.78 10.35
CA GLY A 249 -11.94 -35.39 9.28
C GLY A 249 -13.32 -34.77 9.04
N ARG A 250 -13.67 -33.67 9.74
CA ARG A 250 -14.93 -32.95 9.54
C ARG A 250 -14.69 -31.66 8.77
N PRO A 251 -15.51 -31.33 7.76
CA PRO A 251 -15.45 -30.05 7.08
C PRO A 251 -15.60 -28.88 8.05
N VAL A 252 -14.72 -27.90 7.93
CA VAL A 252 -14.77 -26.61 8.62
C VAL A 252 -14.45 -25.50 7.63
N ARG A 253 -14.85 -24.27 7.94
CA ARG A 253 -14.27 -23.09 7.30
C ARG A 253 -13.11 -22.60 8.15
N ALA A 254 -11.99 -22.30 7.49
CA ALA A 254 -10.85 -21.65 8.10
C ALA A 254 -10.83 -20.17 7.73
N ARG A 255 -10.44 -19.32 8.68
CA ARG A 255 -10.19 -17.89 8.47
C ARG A 255 -8.86 -17.50 9.07
N PHE A 256 -8.01 -16.90 8.27
CA PHE A 256 -6.79 -16.23 8.72
C PHE A 256 -7.03 -14.73 8.72
N THR A 257 -6.68 -14.08 9.83
CA THR A 257 -6.70 -12.62 9.97
C THR A 257 -5.27 -12.15 10.20
N TRP A 258 -4.76 -11.31 9.31
CA TRP A 258 -3.52 -10.57 9.49
C TRP A 258 -3.83 -9.15 9.94
N THR A 259 -3.04 -8.61 10.86
CA THR A 259 -3.12 -7.22 11.29
C THR A 259 -1.72 -6.64 11.38
N ARG A 260 -1.44 -5.59 10.61
CA ARG A 260 -0.25 -4.75 10.81
C ARG A 260 -0.51 -3.87 12.03
N LEU A 261 0.32 -3.99 13.07
CA LEU A 261 0.16 -3.21 14.30
C LEU A 261 1.00 -1.93 14.22
N ASP A 262 2.25 -2.07 13.78
CA ASP A 262 3.18 -0.96 13.50
C ASP A 262 4.33 -1.46 12.60
N ALA A 263 5.42 -0.68 12.50
CA ALA A 263 6.57 -1.00 11.64
C ALA A 263 7.33 -2.27 12.04
N VAL A 264 7.26 -2.70 13.30
CA VAL A 264 8.03 -3.83 13.85
C VAL A 264 7.16 -4.87 14.54
N HIS A 265 5.84 -4.71 14.54
CA HIS A 265 4.87 -5.66 15.09
C HIS A 265 3.74 -5.99 14.12
N ALA A 266 3.35 -7.28 14.11
CA ALA A 266 2.16 -7.75 13.41
C ALA A 266 1.47 -8.86 14.21
N ARG A 267 0.21 -9.13 13.89
CA ARG A 267 -0.55 -10.24 14.45
C ARG A 267 -1.14 -11.08 13.34
N TRP A 268 -1.09 -12.40 13.52
CA TRP A 268 -1.86 -13.35 12.76
C TRP A 268 -2.78 -14.15 13.68
N GLU A 269 -4.00 -14.41 13.22
CA GLU A 269 -4.99 -15.21 13.94
C GLU A 269 -5.63 -16.23 13.01
N GLN A 270 -5.83 -17.44 13.53
CA GLN A 270 -6.64 -18.47 12.89
C GLN A 270 -7.95 -18.65 13.67
N ALA A 271 -9.05 -18.70 12.93
CA ALA A 271 -10.35 -19.10 13.44
C ALA A 271 -10.96 -20.22 12.59
N PHE A 272 -11.70 -21.11 13.24
CA PHE A 272 -12.48 -22.17 12.59
C PHE A 272 -13.97 -21.95 12.80
N SER A 273 -14.76 -22.35 11.81
CA SER A 273 -16.21 -22.37 11.88
C SER A 273 -16.75 -23.75 11.47
N ALA A 274 -17.65 -24.29 12.30
CA ALA A 274 -18.34 -25.55 12.06
C ALA A 274 -19.77 -25.35 11.48
N ASP A 275 -20.23 -24.11 11.36
CA ASP A 275 -21.60 -23.74 10.97
C ASP A 275 -21.66 -22.89 9.70
N GLY A 276 -20.66 -23.06 8.82
CA GLY A 276 -20.60 -22.35 7.53
C GLY A 276 -20.16 -20.88 7.63
N GLY A 277 -19.67 -20.45 8.78
CA GLY A 277 -19.16 -19.09 9.03
C GLY A 277 -20.12 -18.20 9.83
N ALA A 278 -21.20 -18.76 10.39
CA ALA A 278 -22.12 -18.01 11.25
C ALA A 278 -21.48 -17.69 12.61
N SER A 279 -20.65 -18.59 13.13
CA SER A 279 -19.80 -18.38 14.30
C SER A 279 -18.36 -18.83 14.04
N TRP A 280 -17.41 -18.23 14.79
CA TRP A 280 -15.98 -18.45 14.62
C TRP A 280 -15.29 -18.64 15.97
N GLU A 281 -14.49 -19.70 16.11
CA GLU A 281 -13.62 -19.95 17.26
C GLU A 281 -12.18 -19.60 16.88
N THR A 282 -11.66 -18.47 17.36
CA THR A 282 -10.22 -18.17 17.28
C THR A 282 -9.46 -19.21 18.10
N ASN A 283 -8.60 -19.96 17.43
CA ASN A 283 -7.93 -21.12 18.00
C ASN A 283 -6.40 -21.07 17.88
N TRP A 284 -5.86 -20.04 17.23
CA TRP A 284 -4.44 -19.75 17.20
C TRP A 284 -4.22 -18.25 17.03
N VAL A 285 -3.32 -17.68 17.83
CA VAL A 285 -2.81 -16.32 17.71
C VAL A 285 -1.28 -16.37 17.64
N MET A 286 -0.70 -15.63 16.71
CA MET A 286 0.73 -15.41 16.56
C MET A 286 1.01 -13.91 16.65
N ASP A 287 1.81 -13.52 17.63
CA ASP A 287 2.28 -12.15 17.82
C ASP A 287 3.72 -12.06 17.29
N PHE A 288 3.91 -11.32 16.21
CA PHE A 288 5.20 -11.13 15.51
C PHE A 288 5.89 -9.87 16.03
N ALA A 289 7.19 -9.98 16.33
CA ALA A 289 8.06 -8.86 16.68
C ALA A 289 9.41 -8.96 15.95
N ARG A 290 9.95 -7.82 15.52
CA ARG A 290 11.36 -7.69 15.10
C ARG A 290 12.20 -7.21 16.26
N ASP A 291 13.46 -7.65 16.30
CA ASP A 291 14.44 -7.03 17.17
C ASP A 291 14.65 -5.57 16.71
N ALA A 292 14.55 -4.63 17.65
CA ALA A 292 14.69 -3.19 17.39
C ALA A 292 16.14 -2.79 17.08
#